data_AF-A0A968SX93-F1
#
_entry.id   AF-A0A968SX93-F1
#
_cell.length_a   1.000
_cell.length_b   1.000
_cell.length_c   1.000
_cell.angle_alpha   90.00
_cell.angle_beta   90.00
_cell.angle_gamma   90.00
#
_symmetry.space_group_name_H-M   'P 1'
#
loop_
_entity.id
_entity.type
_entity.pdbx_description
1 polymer ?
#
loop_
_entity_poly.entity_id
_entity_poly.type
_entity_poly.pdbx_seq_one_letter_code
_entity_poly.pdbx_strand_id
1 'polypeptide(L)'
;MNPLFFFLAATSQLLADLPSCGLEASRIEVEGDESTATDVRLVCTSTFARHRLSATEASWSQGRLRLMEPVYSTCDEPAAWSISARRASLVPEEGLLMEWPAFRIGPVPVMVLPAAYVPLSDRKSGVLLPTIQRLAPIGWELAVPLYWAPRRDLDFTVAPAVATRRGASVWLEARGAPSPKTFFDFQSSVWFDQGERRGPDYVWARESPIVRTSLQAHGHRTSPS
;
A
#
# COMPACT_ATOMS: atom_id res chain seq x y z
N MET A 1 16.00 -17.29 41.84
CA MET A 1 14.89 -17.00 40.91
C MET A 1 15.38 -17.30 39.51
N ASN A 2 14.65 -18.12 38.74
CA ASN A 2 15.19 -18.84 37.58
C ASN A 2 14.92 -18.06 36.27
N PRO A 3 15.94 -17.62 35.51
CA PRO A 3 15.76 -16.82 34.29
C PRO A 3 14.97 -17.54 33.19
N LEU A 4 14.95 -18.88 33.21
CA LEU A 4 14.19 -19.71 32.27
C LEU A 4 12.67 -19.49 32.34
N PHE A 5 12.12 -19.13 33.51
CA PHE A 5 10.67 -18.99 33.66
C PHE A 5 10.15 -17.67 33.04
N PHE A 6 10.95 -16.60 33.13
CA PHE A 6 10.65 -15.32 32.49
C PHE A 6 10.73 -15.43 30.96
N PHE A 7 11.71 -16.17 30.43
CA PHE A 7 11.89 -16.33 28.99
C PHE A 7 10.71 -17.08 28.33
N LEU A 8 10.19 -18.12 28.99
CA LEU A 8 9.00 -18.86 28.53
C LEU A 8 7.71 -18.04 28.64
N ALA A 9 7.52 -17.29 29.73
CA ALA A 9 6.35 -16.43 29.91
C ALA A 9 6.31 -15.28 28.88
N ALA A 10 7.45 -14.62 28.66
CA ALA A 10 7.63 -13.56 27.67
C ALA A 10 7.25 -14.03 26.25
N THR A 11 7.77 -15.19 25.84
CA THR A 11 7.48 -15.77 24.53
C THR A 11 5.98 -16.10 24.38
N SER A 12 5.35 -16.60 25.44
CA SER A 12 3.92 -16.94 25.41
C SER A 12 3.00 -15.73 25.29
N GLN A 13 3.37 -14.61 25.91
CA GLN A 13 2.58 -13.38 25.89
C GLN A 13 2.77 -12.62 24.57
N LEU A 14 3.99 -12.61 24.02
CA LEU A 14 4.27 -12.04 22.71
C LEU A 14 3.52 -12.78 21.58
N LEU A 15 3.40 -14.11 21.69
CA LEU A 15 2.60 -14.91 20.76
C LEU A 15 1.09 -14.66 20.92
N ALA A 16 0.63 -14.36 22.14
CA ALA A 16 -0.78 -14.00 22.38
C ALA A 16 -1.14 -12.62 21.79
N ASP A 17 -0.20 -11.67 21.80
CA ASP A 17 -0.37 -10.33 21.24
C ASP A 17 -0.26 -10.29 19.70
N LEU A 18 0.13 -11.39 19.06
CA LEU A 18 0.27 -11.53 17.61
C LEU A 18 -0.55 -12.73 17.07
N PRO A 19 -1.88 -12.76 17.27
CA PRO A 19 -2.69 -13.94 16.97
C PRO A 19 -2.66 -14.35 15.49
N SER A 20 -2.49 -13.38 14.57
CA SER A 20 -2.45 -13.59 13.12
C SER A 20 -1.03 -13.58 12.53
N CYS A 21 0.01 -13.50 13.36
CA CYS A 21 1.39 -13.32 12.92
C CYS A 21 2.34 -14.32 13.58
N GLY A 22 3.12 -15.03 12.77
CA GLY A 22 4.30 -15.73 13.26
C GLY A 22 5.44 -14.76 13.51
N LEU A 23 6.18 -14.95 14.61
CA LEU A 23 7.35 -14.15 14.98
C LEU A 23 8.57 -15.03 15.15
N GLU A 24 9.67 -14.63 14.51
CA GLU A 24 11.01 -15.18 14.70
C GLU A 24 11.96 -14.03 15.05
N ALA A 25 12.84 -14.23 16.03
CA ALA A 25 13.83 -13.24 16.45
C ALA A 25 15.11 -13.94 16.92
N SER A 26 16.26 -13.26 16.79
CA SER A 26 17.56 -13.80 17.24
C SER A 26 17.72 -13.70 18.76
N ARG A 27 17.16 -12.64 19.36
CA ARG A 27 17.14 -12.40 20.80
C ARG A 27 15.87 -11.65 21.18
N ILE A 28 15.35 -11.98 22.36
CA ILE A 28 14.24 -11.28 23.00
C ILE A 28 14.65 -10.95 24.44
N GLU A 29 14.52 -9.70 24.81
CA GLU A 29 14.77 -9.16 26.15
C GLU A 29 13.46 -8.59 26.69
N VAL A 30 13.17 -8.83 27.96
CA VAL A 30 11.95 -8.35 28.60
C VAL A 30 12.31 -7.61 29.87
N GLU A 31 11.87 -6.36 29.96
CA GLU A 31 12.11 -5.48 31.09
C GLU A 31 10.76 -4.89 31.55
N GLY A 32 10.22 -5.47 32.64
CA GLY A 32 8.90 -5.11 33.14
C GLY A 32 7.81 -5.46 32.13
N ASP A 33 7.05 -4.44 31.71
CA ASP A 33 5.96 -4.56 30.74
C ASP A 33 6.42 -4.27 29.30
N GLU A 34 7.71 -3.95 29.09
CA GLU A 34 8.28 -3.72 27.76
C GLU A 34 9.07 -4.94 27.32
N SER A 35 8.95 -5.26 26.02
CA SER A 35 9.69 -6.35 25.40
C SER A 35 10.42 -5.83 24.16
N THR A 36 11.70 -6.12 24.06
CA THR A 36 12.54 -5.78 22.91
C THR A 36 13.03 -7.05 22.23
N ALA A 37 13.15 -7.01 20.91
CA ALA A 37 13.63 -8.12 20.11
C ALA A 37 14.53 -7.65 18.98
N THR A 38 15.55 -8.44 18.65
CA THR A 38 16.52 -8.14 17.58
C THR A 38 16.41 -9.13 16.42
N ASP A 39 16.76 -8.68 15.21
CA ASP A 39 16.66 -9.44 13.96
C ASP A 39 15.29 -10.10 13.77
N VAL A 40 14.25 -9.28 13.87
CA VAL A 40 12.87 -9.74 13.92
C VAL A 40 12.36 -10.02 12.51
N ARG A 41 11.68 -11.14 12.35
CA ARG A 41 10.90 -11.51 11.17
C ARG A 41 9.47 -11.80 11.60
N LEU A 42 8.52 -11.18 10.90
CA LEU A 42 7.10 -11.39 11.11
C LEU A 42 6.47 -11.89 9.82
N VAL A 43 5.63 -12.92 9.95
CA VAL A 43 4.79 -13.41 8.87
C VAL A 43 3.35 -13.32 9.31
N CYS A 44 2.65 -12.27 8.89
CA CYS A 44 1.25 -12.06 9.19
C CYS A 44 0.38 -12.58 8.05
N THR A 45 -0.70 -13.30 8.36
CA THR A 45 -1.63 -13.81 7.36
C THR A 45 -2.96 -13.10 7.47
N SER A 46 -3.40 -12.46 6.39
CA SER A 46 -4.74 -11.89 6.24
C SER A 46 -5.57 -12.71 5.24
N THR A 47 -6.83 -12.35 5.05
CA THR A 47 -7.72 -13.01 4.07
C THR A 47 -7.18 -12.94 2.64
N PHE A 48 -6.45 -11.89 2.30
CA PHE A 48 -6.08 -11.59 0.90
C PHE A 48 -4.58 -11.68 0.63
N ALA A 49 -3.73 -11.69 1.67
CA ALA A 49 -2.29 -11.70 1.49
C ALA A 49 -1.55 -12.34 2.66
N ARG A 50 -0.36 -12.86 2.36
CA ARG A 50 0.67 -13.15 3.35
C ARG A 50 1.63 -11.97 3.39
N HIS A 51 1.69 -11.30 4.53
CA HIS A 51 2.51 -10.13 4.78
C HIS A 51 3.81 -10.59 5.44
N ARG A 52 4.95 -10.22 4.84
CA ARG A 52 6.27 -10.47 5.41
C ARG A 52 6.88 -9.14 5.84
N LEU A 53 7.34 -9.09 7.08
CA LEU A 53 8.10 -7.97 7.61
C LEU A 53 9.41 -8.49 8.19
N SER A 54 10.48 -7.74 7.99
CA SER A 54 11.70 -7.87 8.80
C SER A 54 12.04 -6.51 9.42
N ALA A 55 12.72 -6.53 10.56
CA ALA A 55 13.20 -5.35 11.26
C ALA A 55 14.48 -5.69 12.02
N THR A 56 15.38 -4.72 12.18
CA THR A 56 16.61 -4.91 12.97
C THR A 56 16.31 -4.97 14.46
N GLU A 57 15.34 -4.17 14.90
CA GLU A 57 14.87 -4.12 16.28
C GLU A 57 13.36 -3.92 16.31
N ALA A 58 12.71 -4.52 17.31
CA ALA A 58 11.29 -4.40 17.56
C ALA A 58 11.04 -4.18 19.04
N SER A 59 10.24 -3.18 19.40
CA SER A 59 9.82 -2.92 20.79
C SER A 59 8.30 -2.95 20.94
N TRP A 60 7.84 -3.68 21.94
CA TRP A 60 6.42 -3.80 22.30
C TRP A 60 6.08 -2.90 23.47
N SER A 61 5.04 -2.08 23.30
CA SER A 61 4.46 -1.27 24.38
C SER A 61 2.99 -1.01 24.08
N GLN A 62 2.11 -1.29 25.05
CA GLN A 62 0.66 -1.01 24.98
C GLN A 62 -0.04 -1.57 23.73
N GLY A 63 0.26 -2.83 23.35
CA GLY A 63 -0.35 -3.49 22.17
C GLY A 63 0.10 -2.93 20.81
N ARG A 64 1.13 -2.07 20.80
CA ARG A 64 1.74 -1.54 19.58
C ARG A 64 3.19 -1.98 19.49
N LEU A 65 3.57 -2.37 18.28
CA LEU A 65 4.92 -2.74 17.95
C LEU A 65 5.62 -1.60 17.19
N ARG A 66 6.74 -1.12 17.73
CA ARG A 66 7.63 -0.19 17.04
C ARG A 66 8.76 -0.97 16.39
N LEU A 67 8.95 -0.77 15.09
CA LEU A 67 9.94 -1.47 14.28
C LEU A 67 11.01 -0.49 13.80
N MET A 68 12.28 -0.87 13.93
CA MET A 68 13.43 -0.15 13.40
C MET A 68 13.93 -0.79 12.10
N GLU A 69 14.25 0.06 11.14
CA GLU A 69 14.65 -0.32 9.78
C GLU A 69 13.75 -1.39 9.12
N PRO A 70 12.41 -1.27 9.20
CA PRO A 70 11.53 -2.31 8.73
C PRO A 70 11.57 -2.44 7.20
N VAL A 71 11.49 -3.68 6.72
CA VAL A 71 11.29 -4.02 5.31
C VAL A 71 10.02 -4.85 5.19
N TYR A 72 9.10 -4.42 4.33
CA TYR A 72 7.83 -5.09 4.08
C TYR A 72 7.72 -5.58 2.63
N SER A 73 7.18 -6.77 2.43
CA SER A 73 6.76 -7.30 1.13
C SER A 73 5.66 -8.35 1.28
N THR A 74 4.89 -8.60 0.22
CA THR A 74 4.03 -9.79 0.13
C THR A 74 4.64 -10.90 -0.73
N CYS A 75 5.82 -10.68 -1.30
CA CYS A 75 6.52 -11.69 -2.10
C CYS A 75 7.26 -12.70 -1.21
N ASP A 76 7.55 -13.86 -1.78
CA ASP A 76 8.55 -14.78 -1.24
C ASP A 76 9.96 -14.22 -1.52
N GLU A 77 10.97 -14.72 -0.80
CA GLU A 77 12.36 -14.33 -1.05
C GLU A 77 12.94 -15.10 -2.24
N PRO A 78 13.69 -14.42 -3.15
CA PRO A 78 14.01 -13.00 -3.16
C PRO A 78 12.80 -12.14 -3.58
N ALA A 79 12.51 -11.10 -2.80
CA ALA A 79 11.35 -10.26 -3.05
C ALA A 79 11.52 -9.41 -4.31
N ALA A 80 10.59 -9.53 -5.26
CA ALA A 80 10.58 -8.72 -6.48
C ALA A 80 10.38 -7.22 -6.17
N TRP A 81 9.68 -6.90 -5.09
CA TRP A 81 9.48 -5.55 -4.58
C TRP A 81 9.49 -5.53 -3.06
N SER A 82 9.82 -4.37 -2.48
CA SER A 82 9.73 -4.14 -1.03
C SER A 82 9.48 -2.67 -0.71
N ILE A 83 9.01 -2.41 0.51
CA ILE A 83 8.94 -1.08 1.10
C ILE A 83 9.82 -1.09 2.34
N SER A 84 10.86 -0.25 2.36
CA SER A 84 11.75 -0.10 3.51
C SER A 84 11.56 1.26 4.16
N ALA A 85 11.58 1.36 5.48
CA ALA A 85 11.51 2.63 6.20
C ALA A 85 12.58 2.69 7.30
N ARG A 86 12.77 3.86 7.92
CA ARG A 86 13.60 3.96 9.13
C ARG A 86 12.86 3.48 10.37
N ARG A 87 11.56 3.78 10.44
CA ARG A 87 10.68 3.43 11.55
C ARG A 87 9.31 3.05 11.02
N ALA A 88 8.67 2.09 11.68
CA ALA A 88 7.26 1.81 11.48
C ALA A 88 6.59 1.47 12.81
N SER A 89 5.27 1.64 12.82
CA SER A 89 4.38 1.22 13.89
C SER A 89 3.44 0.16 13.34
N LEU A 90 3.48 -1.03 13.92
CA LEU A 90 2.54 -2.11 13.64
C LEU A 90 1.55 -2.24 14.79
N VAL A 91 0.27 -2.20 14.46
CA VAL A 91 -0.81 -2.56 15.37
C VAL A 91 -1.43 -3.86 14.84
N PRO A 92 -1.35 -4.98 15.59
CA PRO A 92 -1.89 -6.25 15.17
C PRO A 92 -3.37 -6.12 14.75
N GLU A 93 -3.78 -6.84 13.71
CA GLU A 93 -5.13 -6.78 13.13
C GLU A 93 -5.63 -5.40 12.65
N GLU A 94 -4.85 -4.34 12.76
CA GLU A 94 -5.17 -3.03 12.20
C GLU A 94 -4.31 -2.77 10.96
N GLY A 95 -3.02 -2.55 11.15
CA GLY A 95 -2.13 -2.20 10.06
C GLY A 95 -0.74 -1.75 10.50
N LEU A 96 0.07 -1.49 9.49
CA LEU A 96 1.46 -1.07 9.59
C LEU A 96 1.59 0.33 8.99
N LEU A 97 1.98 1.30 9.82
CA LEU A 97 2.27 2.67 9.41
C LEU A 97 3.78 2.86 9.32
N MET A 98 4.27 3.27 8.15
CA MET A 98 5.68 3.54 7.87
C MET A 98 5.93 5.03 7.65
N GLU A 99 6.98 5.56 8.28
CA GLU A 99 7.41 6.94 8.13
C GLU A 99 8.52 7.07 7.08
N TRP A 100 8.37 8.01 6.14
CA TRP A 100 9.30 8.21 5.04
C TRP A 100 9.75 6.93 4.30
N PRO A 101 8.83 6.02 3.93
CA PRO A 101 9.22 4.76 3.32
C PRO A 101 9.76 4.95 1.91
N ALA A 102 10.70 4.09 1.53
CA ALA A 102 11.20 3.94 0.18
C ALA A 102 10.64 2.66 -0.46
N PHE A 103 9.90 2.80 -1.56
CA PHE A 103 9.51 1.70 -2.42
C PHE A 103 10.69 1.26 -3.30
N ARG A 104 10.92 -0.04 -3.38
CA ARG A 104 12.05 -0.67 -4.05
C ARG A 104 11.58 -1.77 -4.99
N ILE A 105 12.25 -1.89 -6.13
CA ILE A 105 12.15 -3.04 -7.03
C ILE A 105 13.46 -3.82 -6.90
N GLY A 106 13.39 -5.04 -6.37
CA GLY A 106 14.55 -5.76 -5.87
C GLY A 106 15.41 -4.87 -4.96
N PRO A 107 16.72 -4.70 -5.24
CA PRO A 107 17.60 -3.86 -4.43
C PRO A 107 17.61 -2.38 -4.82
N VAL A 108 16.80 -1.92 -5.79
CA VAL A 108 16.86 -0.54 -6.30
C VAL A 108 15.72 0.31 -5.72
N PRO A 109 16.00 1.41 -4.98
CA PRO A 109 14.97 2.33 -4.55
C PRO A 109 14.43 3.13 -5.74
N VAL A 110 13.11 3.15 -5.90
CA VAL A 110 12.43 3.81 -7.03
C VAL A 110 11.73 5.09 -6.58
N MET A 111 11.15 5.09 -5.37
CA MET A 111 10.36 6.22 -4.89
C MET A 111 10.39 6.31 -3.37
N VAL A 112 10.53 7.53 -2.84
CA VAL A 112 10.33 7.82 -1.41
C VAL A 112 8.97 8.48 -1.23
N LEU A 113 8.23 8.05 -0.22
CA LEU A 113 6.89 8.52 0.11
C LEU A 113 6.93 9.25 1.46
N PRO A 114 6.04 10.20 1.74
CA PRO A 114 5.96 10.83 3.06
C PRO A 114 5.46 9.87 4.14
N ALA A 115 4.52 8.99 3.80
CA ALA A 115 4.01 7.94 4.66
C ALA A 115 3.46 6.78 3.81
N ALA A 116 3.47 5.56 4.34
CA ALA A 116 2.73 4.44 3.78
C ALA A 116 1.98 3.69 4.87
N TYR A 117 0.74 3.30 4.58
CA TYR A 117 -0.07 2.48 5.49
C TYR A 117 -0.44 1.17 4.80
N VAL A 118 -0.09 0.05 5.43
CA VAL A 118 -0.42 -1.29 4.95
C VAL A 118 -1.51 -1.85 5.87
N PRO A 119 -2.75 -2.04 5.40
CA PRO A 119 -3.80 -2.65 6.20
C PRO A 119 -3.51 -4.14 6.42
N LEU A 120 -3.71 -4.63 7.65
CA LEU A 120 -3.56 -6.05 7.99
C LEU A 120 -4.91 -6.76 8.21
N SER A 121 -6.02 -6.02 8.24
CA SER A 121 -7.39 -6.57 8.29
C SER A 121 -8.20 -6.22 7.04
N ASP A 122 -9.23 -5.38 7.21
CA ASP A 122 -10.10 -4.96 6.12
C ASP A 122 -9.41 -3.94 5.22
N ARG A 123 -9.85 -3.88 3.95
CA ARG A 123 -9.45 -2.83 3.02
C ARG A 123 -9.73 -1.47 3.66
N LYS A 124 -8.73 -0.60 3.67
CA LYS A 124 -8.87 0.78 4.15
C LYS A 124 -8.91 1.75 2.98
N SER A 125 -9.71 2.80 3.15
CA SER A 125 -9.70 3.95 2.23
C SER A 125 -8.45 4.79 2.47
N GLY A 126 -7.92 5.42 1.44
CA GLY A 126 -6.70 6.23 1.56
C GLY A 126 -6.11 6.65 0.21
N VAL A 127 -5.01 7.38 0.28
CA VAL A 127 -4.20 7.74 -0.88
C VAL A 127 -3.35 6.52 -1.26
N LEU A 128 -3.45 6.08 -2.51
CA LEU A 128 -2.61 5.00 -3.04
C LEU A 128 -1.25 5.54 -3.47
N LEU A 129 -0.34 4.61 -3.78
CA LEU A 129 0.96 4.95 -4.36
C LEU A 129 0.76 5.80 -5.62
N PRO A 130 1.40 6.97 -5.71
CA PRO A 130 1.34 7.77 -6.91
C PRO A 130 2.06 7.03 -8.04
N THR A 131 1.58 7.23 -9.27
CA THR A 131 2.19 6.65 -10.46
C THR A 131 2.91 7.73 -11.25
N ILE A 132 4.12 7.43 -11.71
CA ILE A 132 4.90 8.27 -12.61
C ILE A 132 5.15 7.46 -13.87
N GLN A 133 4.69 7.96 -15.01
CA GLN A 133 4.83 7.26 -16.28
C GLN A 133 5.20 8.20 -17.42
N ARG A 134 5.82 7.65 -18.47
CA ARG A 134 6.16 8.40 -19.69
C ARG A 134 5.53 7.72 -20.90
N LEU A 135 4.64 8.42 -21.58
CA LEU A 135 4.02 7.96 -22.82
C LEU A 135 4.19 9.01 -23.91
N ALA A 136 4.51 8.58 -25.13
CA ALA A 136 4.72 9.47 -26.27
C ALA A 136 3.60 10.53 -26.50
N PRO A 137 2.29 10.20 -26.43
CA PRO A 137 1.23 11.17 -26.71
C PRO A 137 0.95 12.20 -25.61
N ILE A 138 1.35 11.93 -24.36
CA ILE A 138 1.01 12.75 -23.17
C ILE A 138 2.25 13.30 -22.43
N GLY A 139 3.44 12.81 -22.77
CA GLY A 139 4.69 13.17 -22.10
C GLY A 139 4.88 12.39 -20.80
N TRP A 140 5.35 13.09 -19.77
CA TRP A 140 5.41 12.57 -18.41
C TRP A 140 4.09 12.82 -17.72
N GLU A 141 3.59 11.84 -16.98
CA GLU A 141 2.36 11.94 -16.20
C GLU A 141 2.63 11.55 -14.74
N LEU A 142 2.06 12.33 -13.81
CA LEU A 142 1.98 12.03 -12.39
C LEU A 142 0.50 11.87 -12.02
N ALA A 143 0.10 10.71 -11.51
CA ALA A 143 -1.25 10.47 -10.98
C ALA A 143 -1.20 10.13 -9.49
N VAL A 144 -2.19 10.59 -8.73
CA VAL A 144 -2.31 10.35 -7.28
C VAL A 144 -3.67 9.73 -6.98
N PRO A 145 -3.79 8.38 -6.99
CA PRO A 145 -5.09 7.74 -6.82
C PRO A 145 -5.59 7.81 -5.38
N LEU A 146 -6.88 8.12 -5.23
CA LEU A 146 -7.63 8.14 -3.98
C LEU A 146 -8.57 6.93 -3.97
N TYR A 147 -8.31 5.97 -3.08
CA TYR A 147 -9.11 4.77 -2.93
C TYR A 147 -10.14 4.93 -1.81
N TRP A 148 -11.39 4.57 -2.09
CA TRP A 148 -12.48 4.63 -1.15
C TRP A 148 -13.27 3.32 -1.17
N ALA A 149 -13.25 2.60 -0.05
CA ALA A 149 -13.94 1.33 0.13
C ALA A 149 -15.01 1.47 1.23
N PRO A 150 -16.21 1.99 0.90
CA PRO A 150 -17.28 2.20 1.88
C PRO A 150 -17.94 0.90 2.34
N ARG A 151 -17.87 -0.17 1.53
CA ARG A 151 -18.43 -1.49 1.83
C ARG A 151 -17.45 -2.57 1.38
N ARG A 152 -17.60 -3.80 1.90
CA ARG A 152 -16.74 -4.93 1.55
C ARG A 152 -16.89 -5.38 0.09
N ASP A 153 -18.04 -5.12 -0.51
CA ASP A 153 -18.46 -5.53 -1.86
C ASP A 153 -18.43 -4.38 -2.88
N LEU A 154 -17.96 -3.19 -2.51
CA LEU A 154 -17.97 -2.01 -3.37
C LEU A 154 -16.80 -1.08 -3.04
N ASP A 155 -16.01 -0.75 -4.06
CA ASP A 155 -14.96 0.25 -3.97
C ASP A 155 -14.93 1.22 -5.15
N PHE A 156 -14.30 2.36 -4.89
CA PHE A 156 -14.13 3.46 -5.84
C PHE A 156 -12.68 3.93 -5.81
N THR A 157 -12.14 4.26 -6.98
CA THR A 157 -10.84 4.90 -7.12
C THR A 157 -10.98 6.17 -7.95
N VAL A 158 -10.50 7.30 -7.43
CA VAL A 158 -10.42 8.57 -8.15
C VAL A 158 -8.96 8.96 -8.31
N ALA A 159 -8.44 8.99 -9.53
CA ALA A 159 -7.05 9.31 -9.82
C ALA A 159 -6.94 10.63 -10.58
N PRO A 160 -6.81 11.78 -9.89
CA PRO A 160 -6.33 12.99 -10.52
C PRO A 160 -4.90 12.77 -11.06
N ALA A 161 -4.63 13.30 -12.24
CA ALA A 161 -3.32 13.28 -12.84
C ALA A 161 -2.99 14.57 -13.59
N VAL A 162 -1.70 14.81 -13.79
CA VAL A 162 -1.18 15.89 -14.61
C VAL A 162 -0.14 15.34 -15.59
N ALA A 163 -0.32 15.65 -16.87
CA ALA A 163 0.55 15.23 -17.94
C ALA A 163 1.25 16.43 -18.59
N THR A 164 2.56 16.33 -18.84
CA THR A 164 3.38 17.47 -19.28
C THR A 164 3.04 17.99 -20.67
N ARG A 165 2.41 17.19 -21.54
CA ARG A 165 2.00 17.62 -22.90
C ARG A 165 0.51 17.78 -23.11
N ARG A 166 -0.33 17.35 -22.16
CA ARG A 166 -1.79 17.32 -22.33
C ARG A 166 -2.56 18.04 -21.23
N GLY A 167 -1.93 18.33 -20.10
CA GLY A 167 -2.60 18.99 -18.97
C GLY A 167 -3.20 17.99 -18.00
N ALA A 168 -4.26 18.41 -17.30
CA ALA A 168 -4.86 17.64 -16.23
C ALA A 168 -5.85 16.59 -16.74
N SER A 169 -5.94 15.49 -16.00
CA SER A 169 -6.96 14.47 -16.20
C SER A 169 -7.45 13.92 -14.86
N VAL A 170 -8.61 13.27 -14.90
CA VAL A 170 -9.15 12.52 -13.78
C VAL A 170 -9.62 11.18 -14.33
N TRP A 171 -9.14 10.10 -13.72
CA TRP A 171 -9.66 8.77 -13.96
C TRP A 171 -10.51 8.32 -12.77
N LEU A 172 -11.59 7.61 -13.06
CA LEU A 172 -12.57 7.12 -12.12
C LEU A 172 -12.74 5.63 -12.36
N GLU A 173 -12.73 4.85 -11.29
CA GLU A 173 -13.08 3.45 -11.31
C GLU A 173 -14.06 3.13 -10.19
N ALA A 174 -15.06 2.32 -10.48
CA ALA A 174 -15.97 1.74 -9.52
C ALA A 174 -16.06 0.24 -9.76
N ARG A 175 -15.79 -0.56 -8.73
CA ARG A 175 -15.88 -2.02 -8.81
C ARG A 175 -16.80 -2.53 -7.73
N GLY A 176 -17.59 -3.52 -8.06
CA GLY A 176 -18.45 -4.14 -7.06
C GLY A 176 -18.77 -5.59 -7.33
N ALA A 177 -19.09 -6.29 -6.23
CA ALA A 177 -19.50 -7.69 -6.21
C ALA A 177 -20.79 -7.85 -5.39
N PRO A 178 -21.96 -7.36 -5.88
CA PRO A 178 -23.20 -7.32 -5.09
C PRO A 178 -23.73 -8.70 -4.65
N SER A 179 -23.27 -9.76 -5.31
CA SER A 179 -23.54 -11.14 -4.92
C SER A 179 -22.32 -12.00 -5.26
N PRO A 180 -22.17 -13.22 -4.67
CA PRO A 180 -21.02 -14.10 -4.93
C PRO A 180 -20.81 -14.46 -6.42
N LYS A 181 -21.81 -14.25 -7.28
CA LYS A 181 -21.77 -14.61 -8.70
C LYS A 181 -21.82 -13.40 -9.63
N THR A 182 -22.01 -12.19 -9.12
CA THR A 182 -22.18 -10.99 -9.95
C THR A 182 -21.09 -9.99 -9.64
N PHE A 183 -20.39 -9.55 -10.69
CA PHE A 183 -19.30 -8.59 -10.59
C PHE A 183 -19.49 -7.50 -11.64
N PHE A 184 -19.12 -6.27 -11.31
CA PHE A 184 -19.05 -5.19 -12.27
C PHE A 184 -17.79 -4.36 -12.07
N ASP A 185 -17.36 -3.76 -13.18
CA ASP A 185 -16.30 -2.79 -13.27
C ASP A 185 -16.78 -1.65 -14.15
N PHE A 186 -16.60 -0.43 -13.68
CA PHE A 186 -16.93 0.79 -14.40
C PHE A 186 -15.73 1.71 -14.36
N GLN A 187 -15.30 2.18 -15.51
CA GLN A 187 -14.17 3.08 -15.65
C GLN A 187 -14.57 4.30 -16.49
N SER A 188 -14.15 5.48 -16.06
CA SER A 188 -14.34 6.72 -16.81
C SER A 188 -13.11 7.59 -16.70
N SER A 189 -12.81 8.35 -17.75
CA SER A 189 -11.78 9.38 -17.68
C SER A 189 -12.30 10.71 -18.21
N VAL A 190 -11.79 11.80 -17.65
CA VAL A 190 -12.01 13.17 -18.10
C VAL A 190 -10.64 13.82 -18.29
N TRP A 191 -10.39 14.38 -19.45
CA TRP A 191 -9.18 15.10 -19.80
C TRP A 191 -9.49 16.56 -20.09
N PHE A 192 -8.74 17.46 -19.47
CA PHE A 192 -8.73 18.87 -19.81
C PHE A 192 -7.54 19.14 -20.74
N ASP A 193 -7.68 18.71 -22.00
CA ASP A 193 -6.60 18.69 -22.99
C ASP A 193 -6.23 20.11 -23.45
N GLN A 194 -5.07 20.58 -23.01
CA GLN A 194 -4.54 21.91 -23.36
C GLN A 194 -3.80 21.93 -24.71
N GLY A 195 -3.67 20.79 -25.41
CA GLY A 195 -2.90 20.67 -26.64
C GLY A 195 -1.38 20.51 -26.41
N GLU A 196 -0.66 20.05 -27.43
CA GLU A 196 0.76 19.74 -27.36
C GLU A 196 1.62 20.97 -27.75
N ARG A 197 2.55 21.39 -26.88
CA ARG A 197 3.52 22.45 -27.19
C ARG A 197 4.62 21.90 -28.13
N ARG A 198 4.59 22.23 -29.42
CA ARG A 198 5.59 21.81 -30.40
C ARG A 198 6.56 22.95 -30.75
N GLY A 199 7.80 22.85 -30.27
CA GLY A 199 8.93 23.67 -30.78
C GLY A 199 9.19 25.00 -30.08
N PRO A 200 10.21 25.76 -30.55
CA PRO A 200 10.58 27.09 -30.04
C PRO A 200 9.62 28.19 -30.49
N ASP A 201 8.89 27.96 -31.59
CA ASP A 201 7.78 28.80 -31.99
C ASP A 201 6.58 28.50 -31.08
N TYR A 202 5.95 29.56 -30.59
CA TYR A 202 4.89 29.53 -29.59
C TYR A 202 3.60 28.92 -30.18
N VAL A 203 3.55 27.60 -30.36
CA VAL A 203 2.32 26.90 -30.68
C VAL A 203 1.52 26.80 -29.39
N TRP A 204 0.44 27.56 -29.33
CA TRP A 204 -0.43 27.72 -28.16
C TRP A 204 -0.66 26.40 -27.41
N ALA A 205 -0.45 26.42 -26.10
CA ALA A 205 -1.39 25.74 -25.22
C ALA A 205 -2.73 26.44 -25.48
N ARG A 206 -3.81 25.70 -25.77
CA ARG A 206 -5.10 26.31 -26.11
C ARG A 206 -5.50 27.32 -25.04
N GLU A 207 -6.02 28.47 -25.47
CA GLU A 207 -6.67 29.43 -24.55
C GLU A 207 -7.83 28.77 -23.79
N SER A 208 -8.43 27.70 -24.33
CA SER A 208 -9.45 26.90 -23.66
C SER A 208 -9.20 25.39 -23.84
N PRO A 209 -9.17 24.60 -22.74
CA PRO A 209 -8.95 23.16 -22.83
C PRO A 209 -10.11 22.45 -23.56
N ILE A 210 -9.79 21.41 -24.33
CA ILE A 210 -10.81 20.48 -24.84
C ILE A 210 -11.10 19.47 -23.74
N VAL A 211 -12.37 19.36 -23.36
CA VAL A 211 -12.83 18.26 -22.50
C VAL A 211 -12.97 17.00 -23.34
N ARG A 212 -12.17 15.97 -23.05
CA ARG A 212 -12.34 14.62 -23.64
C ARG A 212 -12.78 13.68 -22.55
N THR A 213 -13.75 12.84 -22.84
CA THR A 213 -14.20 11.83 -21.91
C THR A 213 -14.17 10.44 -22.52
N SER A 214 -13.89 9.44 -21.69
CA SER A 214 -14.09 8.04 -22.04
C SER A 214 -14.90 7.36 -20.96
N LEU A 215 -15.61 6.32 -21.35
CA LEU A 215 -16.41 5.49 -20.46
C LEU A 215 -16.35 4.04 -20.93
N GLN A 216 -16.13 3.15 -19.99
CA GLN A 216 -16.10 1.72 -20.20
C GLN A 216 -16.80 1.04 -19.02
N ALA A 217 -17.58 0.01 -19.31
CA ALA A 217 -18.28 -0.76 -18.28
C ALA A 217 -18.30 -2.23 -18.66
N HIS A 218 -18.02 -3.08 -17.70
CA HIS A 218 -18.12 -4.53 -17.85
C HIS A 218 -18.93 -5.11 -16.69
N GLY A 219 -19.80 -6.06 -17.01
CA GLY A 219 -20.57 -6.82 -16.04
C GLY A 219 -20.47 -8.30 -16.35
N HIS A 220 -20.25 -9.11 -15.33
CA HIS A 220 -20.14 -10.56 -15.47
C HIS A 220 -21.01 -11.27 -14.43
N ARG A 221 -21.68 -12.36 -14.85
CA ARG A 221 -22.41 -13.27 -13.98
C ARG A 221 -21.96 -14.71 -14.24
N THR A 222 -21.49 -15.41 -13.21
CA THR A 222 -21.17 -16.84 -13.33
C THR A 222 -22.46 -17.67 -13.37
N SER A 223 -22.54 -18.66 -14.27
CA SER A 223 -23.69 -19.58 -14.30
C SER A 223 -23.66 -20.52 -13.09
N PRO A 224 -24.81 -21.09 -12.69
CA PRO A 224 -24.80 -22.25 -11.81
C PRO A 224 -24.04 -23.40 -12.49
N SER A 225 -23.21 -24.09 -11.72
CA SER A 225 -22.67 -25.42 -12.04
C SER A 225 -23.73 -26.48 -11.81
#